data_AF-A0A0F9SC69-F1
#
_entry.id   AF-A0A0F9SC69-F1
#
_cell.length_a   1.000
_cell.length_b   1.000
_cell.length_c   1.000
_cell.angle_alpha   90.00
_cell.angle_beta   90.00
_cell.angle_gamma   90.00
#
_symmetry.space_group_name_H-M   'P 1'
#
loop_
_entity.id
_entity.type
_entity.pdbx_description
1 polymer ?
#
loop_
_entity_poly.entity_id
_entity_poly.type
_entity_poly.pdbx_seq_one_letter_code
_entity_poly.pdbx_strand_id
1 'polypeptide(L)'
;MADNEPTIVHGSVVTAESSIEAHKKSYQYDKGRGVTASVLQGKEISSNFKRDIDVSWLQAAADTYRISGDINDYVIVDIPSVTIDIPNRNLQAFPYEEVSFFDNMQGSLVYQTFTGRPTHVDHQNSDPLEAKGVHFDSTLQFVPAYNVWKIRTLAGFDRTKDQKLVSDILTGRRNGYSMGALVQNFVCSNCGEVEVIKKPCRCMAMGKGSIVDGRLVYQLCAGVQFFEQSSVEDPADPTAVTDSVR
;
A
#
# COMPACT_ATOMS: atom_id res chain seq x y z
N MET A 1 -0.15 49.26 -11.74
CA MET A 1 0.40 47.92 -12.00
C MET A 1 1.34 47.64 -10.86
N ALA A 2 0.88 46.83 -9.90
CA ALA A 2 1.69 46.39 -8.78
C ALA A 2 1.99 44.91 -9.05
N ASP A 3 3.28 44.59 -9.02
CA ASP A 3 3.81 43.26 -9.25
C ASP A 3 3.31 42.31 -8.16
N ASN A 4 2.47 41.34 -8.55
CA ASN A 4 2.12 40.20 -7.71
C ASN A 4 3.21 39.14 -7.92
N GLU A 5 4.28 39.21 -7.13
CA GLU A 5 5.12 38.03 -6.92
C GLU A 5 4.33 36.97 -6.13
N PRO A 6 4.39 35.69 -6.51
CA PRO A 6 3.76 34.63 -5.73
C PRO A 6 4.48 34.50 -4.38
N THR A 7 3.74 34.71 -3.30
CA THR A 7 4.19 34.44 -1.93
C THR A 7 4.55 32.96 -1.80
N ILE A 8 5.84 32.65 -1.69
CA ILE A 8 6.32 31.32 -1.34
C ILE A 8 6.00 31.10 0.14
N VAL A 9 4.99 30.27 0.41
CA VAL A 9 4.64 29.82 1.76
C VAL A 9 5.48 28.58 2.07
N HIS A 10 6.47 28.74 2.95
CA HIS A 10 7.21 27.61 3.49
C HIS A 10 6.34 26.87 4.51
N GLY A 11 5.97 25.62 4.19
CA GLY A 11 5.29 24.72 5.11
C GLY A 11 6.10 24.53 6.40
N SER A 12 5.42 24.70 7.53
CA SER A 12 6.01 24.58 8.85
C SER A 12 6.38 23.14 9.14
N VAL A 13 7.65 22.90 9.47
CA VAL A 13 8.13 21.62 10.00
C VAL A 13 7.43 21.37 11.35
N VAL A 14 6.59 20.34 11.44
CA VAL A 14 6.17 19.80 12.74
C VAL A 14 7.32 18.93 13.25
N THR A 15 8.24 19.54 13.99
CA THR A 15 9.18 18.80 14.84
C THR A 15 8.50 18.62 16.18
N ALA A 16 7.88 17.46 16.40
CA ALA A 16 7.51 17.07 17.76
C ALA A 16 8.78 16.58 18.46
N GLU A 17 9.39 17.45 19.26
CA GLU A 17 10.37 17.01 20.24
C GLU A 17 9.67 16.11 21.27
N SER A 18 10.19 14.89 21.40
CA SER A 18 9.85 13.90 22.43
C SER A 18 8.40 13.41 22.46
N SER A 19 8.25 12.08 22.54
CA SER A 19 7.00 11.37 22.80
C SER A 19 6.08 12.08 23.81
N ILE A 20 4.77 12.17 23.52
CA ILE A 20 3.62 11.93 24.43
C ILE A 20 2.33 12.56 23.87
N GLU A 21 1.24 11.79 23.97
CA GLU A 21 -0.19 12.17 24.08
C GLU A 21 -0.60 13.60 23.68
N ALA A 22 -1.38 13.70 22.61
CA ALA A 22 -2.08 14.93 22.24
C ALA A 22 -3.31 15.16 23.15
N HIS A 23 -3.08 15.58 24.41
CA HIS A 23 -4.12 16.29 25.15
C HIS A 23 -4.01 17.81 24.93
N LYS A 24 -5.12 18.38 24.45
CA LYS A 24 -5.53 19.78 24.54
C LYS A 24 -4.50 20.84 24.14
N LYS A 25 -4.64 21.34 22.91
CA LYS A 25 -4.68 22.78 22.65
C LYS A 25 -5.51 23.04 21.39
N SER A 26 -6.43 24.00 21.51
CA SER A 26 -7.31 24.47 20.44
C SER A 26 -6.51 24.95 19.24
N TYR A 27 -6.71 24.34 18.07
CA TYR A 27 -6.14 24.85 16.82
C TYR A 27 -7.23 25.23 15.83
N GLN A 28 -7.13 26.47 15.35
CA GLN A 28 -7.92 26.99 14.24
C GLN A 28 -7.42 26.36 12.94
N TYR A 29 -8.39 25.88 12.16
CA TYR A 29 -8.22 25.16 10.91
C TYR A 29 -7.95 26.15 9.78
N ASP A 30 -6.79 26.07 9.12
CA ASP A 30 -6.51 26.84 7.91
C ASP A 30 -6.32 25.91 6.69
N LYS A 31 -6.92 26.30 5.57
CA LYS A 31 -7.18 25.46 4.38
C LYS A 31 -6.00 25.52 3.40
N GLY A 32 -5.17 24.48 3.41
CA GLY A 32 -4.14 24.26 2.37
C GLY A 32 -3.27 23.05 2.72
N ARG A 33 -3.78 21.83 2.47
CA ARG A 33 -3.22 20.59 3.04
C ARG A 33 -2.37 19.81 2.04
N GLY A 34 -1.05 19.93 2.15
CA GLY A 34 -0.13 18.81 1.95
C GLY A 34 0.34 18.32 3.32
N VAL A 35 0.45 17.01 3.54
CA VAL A 35 1.04 16.45 4.76
C VAL A 35 2.36 15.80 4.40
N THR A 36 3.48 16.23 4.98
CA THR A 36 4.75 15.54 4.77
C THR A 36 4.74 14.23 5.56
N ALA A 37 4.61 13.10 4.88
CA ALA A 37 4.71 11.79 5.53
C ALA A 37 6.16 11.48 5.89
N SER A 38 6.53 11.79 7.13
CA SER A 38 7.83 11.47 7.70
C SER A 38 7.66 10.37 8.75
N VAL A 39 8.03 9.14 8.39
CA VAL A 39 8.29 8.07 9.35
C VAL A 39 9.61 8.38 10.06
N LEU A 40 9.54 8.64 11.37
CA LEU A 40 10.72 8.93 12.19
C LEU A 40 11.45 7.65 12.57
N GLN A 41 12.68 7.47 12.07
CA GLN A 41 13.59 6.39 12.49
C GLN A 41 14.61 6.95 13.50
N GLY A 42 14.16 7.23 14.72
CA GLY A 42 15.02 7.85 15.75
C GLY A 42 15.03 9.37 15.63
N LYS A 43 16.19 10.03 15.82
CA LYS A 43 16.36 11.49 15.64
C LYS A 43 16.45 11.93 14.17
N GLU A 44 16.47 10.97 13.23
CA GLU A 44 16.47 11.25 11.80
C GLU A 44 15.12 10.89 11.16
N ILE A 45 14.60 11.78 10.33
CA ILE A 45 13.46 11.53 9.46
C ILE A 45 13.94 10.64 8.32
N SER A 46 13.55 9.36 8.31
CA SER A 46 13.83 8.46 7.19
C SER A 46 12.53 7.80 6.74
N SER A 47 11.68 8.58 6.06
CA SER A 47 10.60 8.01 5.30
C SER A 47 11.07 7.61 3.90
N ASN A 48 10.54 6.50 3.43
CA ASN A 48 10.56 6.14 2.00
C ASN A 48 9.71 7.12 1.15
N PHE A 49 8.89 7.94 1.81
CA PHE A 49 8.00 8.94 1.21
C PHE A 49 8.53 10.35 1.50
N LYS A 50 9.42 10.86 0.65
CA LYS A 50 10.06 12.19 0.82
C LYS A 50 9.26 13.35 0.22
N ARG A 51 7.96 13.16 0.00
CA ARG A 51 7.08 14.13 -0.65
C ARG A 51 5.87 14.44 0.21
N ASP A 52 5.31 15.62 0.01
CA ASP A 52 4.01 15.95 0.57
C ASP A 52 2.95 15.04 -0.04
N ILE A 53 2.07 14.57 0.83
CA ILE A 53 0.94 13.74 0.47
C ILE A 53 -0.28 14.63 0.38
N ASP A 54 -0.91 14.58 -0.79
CA ASP A 54 -2.22 15.18 -1.00
C ASP A 54 -3.28 14.35 -0.27
N VAL A 55 -3.97 15.00 0.66
CA VAL A 55 -5.09 14.42 1.42
C VAL A 55 -6.39 15.19 1.17
N SER A 56 -6.44 16.06 0.15
CA SER A 56 -7.64 16.82 -0.21
C SER A 56 -8.84 15.94 -0.56
N TRP A 57 -8.57 14.71 -1.02
CA TRP A 57 -9.56 13.69 -1.34
C TRP A 57 -10.04 12.88 -0.13
N LEU A 58 -9.38 12.98 1.03
CA LEU A 58 -9.66 12.13 2.19
C LEU A 58 -11.10 12.23 2.67
N GLN A 59 -11.71 13.43 2.62
CA GLN A 59 -13.12 13.59 3.02
C GLN A 59 -14.07 12.79 2.12
N ALA A 60 -13.83 12.74 0.82
CA ALA A 60 -14.67 11.96 -0.09
C ALA A 60 -14.51 10.45 0.13
N ALA A 61 -13.28 10.01 0.44
CA ALA A 61 -13.02 8.63 0.83
C ALA A 61 -13.67 8.28 2.18
N ALA A 62 -13.63 9.19 3.14
CA ALA A 62 -14.28 9.08 4.45
C ALA A 62 -15.79 8.84 4.32
N ASP A 63 -16.45 9.62 3.48
CA ASP A 63 -17.89 9.47 3.22
C ASP A 63 -18.21 8.12 2.55
N THR A 64 -17.33 7.65 1.66
CA THR A 64 -17.50 6.38 0.92
C THR A 64 -17.28 5.16 1.80
N TYR A 65 -16.22 5.15 2.61
CA TYR A 65 -15.77 4.00 3.39
C TYR A 65 -16.23 4.04 4.86
N ARG A 66 -16.92 5.12 5.27
CA ARG A 66 -17.31 5.39 6.67
C ARG A 66 -16.11 5.35 7.62
N ILE A 67 -15.06 6.08 7.26
CA ILE A 67 -13.85 6.32 8.07
C ILE A 67 -13.75 7.83 8.36
N SER A 68 -12.78 8.27 9.17
CA SER A 68 -12.60 9.68 9.51
C SER A 68 -12.06 10.50 8.33
N GLY A 69 -12.56 11.72 8.18
CA GLY A 69 -12.00 12.72 7.25
C GLY A 69 -10.80 13.50 7.82
N ASP A 70 -10.47 13.31 9.10
CA ASP A 70 -9.33 13.94 9.75
C ASP A 70 -8.11 13.02 9.72
N ILE A 71 -7.03 13.46 9.08
CA ILE A 71 -5.77 12.70 9.00
C ILE A 71 -5.18 12.40 10.38
N ASN A 72 -5.48 13.21 11.40
CA ASN A 72 -4.99 13.00 12.76
C ASN A 72 -5.61 11.78 13.44
N ASP A 73 -6.72 11.26 12.92
CA ASP A 73 -7.37 10.06 13.44
C ASP A 73 -6.69 8.77 12.96
N TYR A 74 -5.68 8.84 12.09
CA TYR A 74 -5.05 7.67 11.50
C TYR A 74 -3.73 7.30 12.19
N VAL A 75 -3.45 6.00 12.27
CA VAL A 75 -2.08 5.48 12.33
C VAL A 75 -1.58 5.25 10.92
N ILE A 76 -0.43 5.82 10.62
CA ILE A 76 0.20 5.72 9.31
C ILE A 76 1.27 4.65 9.36
N VAL A 77 1.22 3.72 8.41
CA VAL A 77 2.13 2.57 8.32
C VAL A 77 2.76 2.53 6.94
N ASP A 78 4.09 2.43 6.89
CA ASP A 78 4.84 2.11 5.68
C ASP A 78 4.93 0.58 5.53
N ILE A 79 4.23 0.05 4.52
CA ILE A 79 4.06 -1.39 4.30
C ILE A 79 4.81 -1.82 3.04
N PRO A 80 5.72 -2.81 3.12
CA PRO A 80 6.40 -3.39 1.96
C PRO A 80 5.53 -4.41 1.22
N SER A 81 4.41 -3.94 0.66
CA SER A 81 3.25 -4.70 0.18
C SER A 81 3.51 -5.81 -0.82
N VAL A 82 4.38 -5.58 -1.82
CA VAL A 82 4.57 -6.54 -2.92
C VAL A 82 6.04 -6.63 -3.29
N THR A 83 6.58 -7.85 -3.30
CA THR A 83 7.88 -8.17 -3.89
C THR A 83 7.71 -8.51 -5.36
N ILE A 84 8.45 -7.79 -6.21
CA ILE A 84 8.33 -7.86 -7.67
C ILE A 84 9.14 -9.04 -8.22
N ASP A 85 8.64 -9.65 -9.29
CA ASP A 85 9.21 -10.79 -10.02
C ASP A 85 9.39 -12.09 -9.21
N ILE A 86 9.01 -12.10 -7.93
CA ILE A 86 9.14 -13.25 -7.04
C ILE A 86 7.73 -13.77 -6.70
N PRO A 87 7.44 -15.07 -6.90
CA PRO A 87 6.15 -15.63 -6.55
C PRO A 87 5.94 -15.63 -5.04
N ASN A 88 4.76 -15.15 -4.62
CA ASN A 88 4.32 -15.21 -3.23
C ASN A 88 3.89 -16.65 -2.84
N ARG A 89 3.36 -16.84 -1.62
CA ARG A 89 2.88 -18.16 -1.14
C ARG A 89 1.74 -18.77 -1.98
N ASN A 90 1.01 -17.96 -2.76
CA ASN A 90 -0.02 -18.43 -3.70
C ASN A 90 0.56 -18.81 -5.08
N LEU A 91 1.88 -18.72 -5.24
CA LEU A 91 2.62 -18.92 -6.47
C LEU A 91 2.18 -17.94 -7.56
N GLN A 92 2.04 -16.69 -7.17
CA GLN A 92 1.70 -15.55 -8.01
C GLN A 92 2.80 -14.50 -7.89
N ALA A 93 3.40 -14.13 -9.01
CA ALA A 93 4.37 -13.06 -9.09
C ALA A 93 3.79 -11.88 -9.86
N PHE A 94 4.18 -10.67 -9.47
CA PHE A 94 3.82 -9.43 -10.14
C PHE A 94 5.03 -8.96 -10.93
N PRO A 95 5.02 -9.03 -12.27
CA PRO A 95 6.16 -8.63 -13.08
C PRO A 95 6.48 -7.14 -12.96
N TYR A 96 7.76 -6.76 -13.03
CA TYR A 96 8.16 -5.36 -13.02
C TYR A 96 7.50 -4.56 -14.15
N GLU A 97 7.48 -5.10 -15.37
CA GLU A 97 6.89 -4.45 -16.54
C GLU A 97 5.38 -4.23 -16.37
N GLU A 98 4.70 -5.13 -15.67
CA GLU A 98 3.26 -5.01 -15.37
C GLU A 98 3.02 -3.90 -14.35
N VAL A 99 3.73 -3.89 -13.22
CA VAL A 99 3.45 -2.93 -12.14
C VAL A 99 3.94 -1.52 -12.46
N SER A 100 4.90 -1.38 -13.38
CA SER A 100 5.41 -0.09 -13.88
C SER A 100 4.73 0.38 -15.16
N PHE A 101 3.74 -0.34 -15.66
CA PHE A 101 2.94 0.08 -16.81
C PHE A 101 2.03 1.27 -16.44
N PHE A 102 1.86 2.22 -17.36
CA PHE A 102 0.91 3.32 -17.20
C PHE A 102 -0.46 2.92 -17.76
N ASP A 103 -1.42 2.69 -16.87
CA ASP A 103 -2.79 2.37 -17.23
C ASP A 103 -3.54 3.65 -17.59
N ASN A 104 -3.95 3.78 -18.86
CA ASN A 104 -4.67 4.94 -19.36
C ASN A 104 -6.11 5.06 -18.83
N MET A 105 -6.73 3.97 -18.38
CA MET A 105 -8.05 3.99 -17.77
C MET A 105 -8.00 4.47 -16.33
N GLN A 106 -6.91 4.16 -15.61
CA GLN A 106 -6.68 4.66 -14.25
C GLN A 106 -5.95 6.01 -14.23
N GLY A 107 -5.25 6.37 -15.30
CA GLY A 107 -4.45 7.59 -15.39
C GLY A 107 -3.22 7.57 -14.47
N SER A 108 -2.67 6.39 -14.18
CA SER A 108 -1.55 6.22 -13.25
C SER A 108 -0.72 4.96 -13.57
N LEU A 109 0.46 4.85 -12.95
CA LEU A 109 1.23 3.60 -12.99
C LEU A 109 0.48 2.53 -12.19
N VAL A 110 0.55 1.26 -12.60
CA VAL A 110 -0.21 0.18 -11.93
C VAL A 110 0.10 0.07 -10.44
N TYR A 111 1.36 0.26 -10.02
CA TYR A 111 1.68 0.29 -8.58
C TYR A 111 0.99 1.42 -7.80
N GLN A 112 0.51 2.47 -8.48
CA GLN A 112 -0.17 3.60 -7.87
C GLN A 112 -1.65 3.37 -7.62
N THR A 113 -2.23 2.28 -8.13
CA THR A 113 -3.68 2.03 -7.99
C THR A 113 -4.12 1.74 -6.57
N PHE A 114 -3.17 1.54 -5.63
CA PHE A 114 -3.45 1.49 -4.20
C PHE A 114 -4.02 2.79 -3.65
N THR A 115 -3.59 3.96 -4.14
CA THR A 115 -3.98 5.24 -3.53
C THR A 115 -5.49 5.43 -3.54
N GLY A 116 -6.06 5.79 -2.39
CA GLY A 116 -7.51 5.92 -2.20
C GLY A 116 -8.27 4.58 -2.05
N ARG A 117 -7.58 3.43 -2.08
CA ARG A 117 -8.18 2.11 -1.82
C ARG A 117 -8.28 1.83 -0.32
N PRO A 118 -9.30 1.11 0.12
CA PRO A 118 -9.52 0.84 1.54
C PRO A 118 -8.45 -0.08 2.13
N THR A 119 -8.22 0.06 3.44
CA THR A 119 -7.54 -0.96 4.24
C THR A 119 -8.57 -1.82 4.99
N HIS A 120 -8.26 -3.08 5.28
CA HIS A 120 -9.16 -3.99 6.01
C HIS A 120 -8.42 -4.83 7.07
N VAL A 121 -9.16 -5.68 7.78
CA VAL A 121 -8.61 -6.79 8.59
C VAL A 121 -8.97 -8.09 7.91
N ASP A 122 -8.01 -9.01 7.78
CA ASP A 122 -8.25 -10.39 7.34
C ASP A 122 -9.08 -10.51 6.05
N HIS A 123 -8.82 -9.63 5.07
CA HIS A 123 -9.52 -9.57 3.79
C HIS A 123 -11.05 -9.44 3.89
N GLN A 124 -11.56 -8.82 4.97
CA GLN A 124 -12.98 -8.46 5.11
C GLN A 124 -13.33 -7.29 4.18
N ASN A 125 -13.22 -7.50 2.87
CA ASN A 125 -13.29 -6.50 1.80
C ASN A 125 -14.55 -6.63 0.92
N SER A 126 -15.48 -7.51 1.30
CA SER A 126 -16.74 -7.72 0.56
C SER A 126 -17.72 -6.55 0.70
N ASP A 127 -17.61 -5.79 1.80
CA ASP A 127 -18.37 -4.56 2.03
C ASP A 127 -17.37 -3.40 2.17
N PRO A 128 -17.39 -2.38 1.28
CA PRO A 128 -16.49 -1.23 1.39
C PRO A 128 -16.69 -0.42 2.68
N LEU A 129 -17.83 -0.58 3.38
CA LEU A 129 -18.10 0.11 4.65
C LEU A 129 -17.36 -0.50 5.85
N GLU A 130 -16.81 -1.71 5.68
CA GLU A 130 -15.98 -2.40 6.69
C GLU A 130 -14.51 -1.98 6.64
N ALA A 131 -14.15 -1.09 5.71
CA ALA A 131 -12.85 -0.48 5.64
C ALA A 131 -12.41 0.08 7.01
N LYS A 132 -11.14 -0.14 7.33
CA LYS A 132 -10.49 0.31 8.56
C LYS A 132 -9.61 1.53 8.33
N GLY A 133 -9.57 2.04 7.11
CA GLY A 133 -8.77 3.18 6.71
C GLY A 133 -8.54 3.18 5.21
N VAL A 134 -7.43 3.77 4.76
CA VAL A 134 -7.19 4.03 3.33
C VAL A 134 -5.69 4.12 3.02
N HIS A 135 -5.31 3.86 1.78
CA HIS A 135 -3.96 4.10 1.29
C HIS A 135 -3.78 5.56 0.87
N PHE A 136 -2.75 6.20 1.41
CA PHE A 136 -2.42 7.58 1.12
C PHE A 136 -1.46 7.72 -0.07
N ASP A 137 -0.53 6.78 -0.21
CA ASP A 137 0.44 6.81 -1.29
C ASP A 137 1.02 5.41 -1.55
N SER A 138 1.69 5.27 -2.68
CA SER A 138 2.45 4.08 -3.04
C SER A 138 3.66 4.43 -3.89
N THR A 139 4.74 3.67 -3.70
CA THR A 139 6.01 3.86 -4.40
C THR A 139 6.56 2.52 -4.87
N LEU A 140 7.28 2.53 -5.99
CA LEU A 140 8.07 1.40 -6.46
C LEU A 140 9.53 1.67 -6.13
N GLN A 141 10.13 0.82 -5.30
CA GLN A 141 11.46 1.04 -4.74
C GLN A 141 12.37 -0.16 -4.96
N PHE A 142 13.58 0.12 -5.44
CA PHE A 142 14.61 -0.89 -5.54
C PHE A 142 15.26 -1.10 -4.17
N VAL A 143 15.46 -2.36 -3.78
CA VAL A 143 16.09 -2.76 -2.52
C VAL A 143 17.45 -3.41 -2.85
N PRO A 144 18.56 -2.65 -2.82
CA PRO A 144 19.86 -3.11 -3.31
C PRO A 144 20.38 -4.34 -2.58
N ALA A 145 20.12 -4.45 -1.27
CA ALA A 145 20.58 -5.55 -0.43
C ALA A 145 20.10 -6.93 -0.91
N TYR A 146 18.95 -6.97 -1.58
CA TYR A 146 18.34 -8.21 -2.09
C TYR A 146 18.22 -8.23 -3.62
N ASN A 147 18.60 -7.15 -4.31
CA ASN A 147 18.44 -6.98 -5.75
C ASN A 147 17.00 -7.24 -6.22
N VAL A 148 16.02 -6.68 -5.51
CA VAL A 148 14.58 -6.81 -5.82
C VAL A 148 13.91 -5.45 -5.86
N TRP A 149 12.84 -5.34 -6.61
CA TRP A 149 11.90 -4.21 -6.51
C TRP A 149 10.79 -4.54 -5.53
N LYS A 150 10.33 -3.52 -4.82
CA LYS A 150 9.18 -3.59 -3.92
C LYS A 150 8.20 -2.47 -4.18
N ILE A 151 6.92 -2.80 -4.20
CA ILE A 151 5.89 -1.79 -3.98
C ILE A 151 5.78 -1.58 -2.49
N ARG A 152 5.92 -0.32 -2.07
CA ARG A 152 5.64 0.11 -0.71
C ARG A 152 4.41 1.00 -0.72
N THR A 153 3.50 0.78 0.22
CA THR A 153 2.33 1.64 0.38
C THR A 153 2.39 2.36 1.71
N LEU A 154 1.96 3.62 1.71
CA LEU A 154 1.66 4.33 2.94
C LEU A 154 0.17 4.16 3.25
N ALA A 155 -0.14 3.38 4.26
CA ALA A 155 -1.51 3.02 4.63
C ALA A 155 -1.90 3.67 5.95
N GLY A 156 -3.14 4.15 6.01
CA GLY A 156 -3.79 4.64 7.22
C GLY A 156 -4.72 3.60 7.82
N PHE A 157 -4.72 3.53 9.15
CA PHE A 157 -5.75 2.84 9.93
C PHE A 157 -6.42 3.82 10.89
N ASP A 158 -7.72 4.00 10.73
CA ASP A 158 -8.55 4.95 11.45
C ASP A 158 -8.84 4.48 12.87
N ARG A 159 -8.34 5.25 13.85
CA ARG A 159 -8.51 5.02 15.29
C ARG A 159 -9.97 5.06 15.71
N THR A 160 -10.78 5.90 15.07
CA THR A 160 -12.20 6.06 15.41
C THR A 160 -13.03 4.85 14.95
N LYS A 161 -12.57 4.17 13.90
CA LYS A 161 -13.21 2.98 13.33
C LYS A 161 -12.88 1.71 14.09
N ASP A 162 -11.60 1.50 14.44
CA ASP A 162 -11.16 0.29 15.13
C ASP A 162 -9.94 0.55 16.03
N GLN A 163 -10.23 0.95 17.27
CA GLN A 163 -9.19 1.22 18.28
C GLN A 163 -8.36 -0.02 18.62
N LYS A 164 -8.97 -1.21 18.58
CA LYS A 164 -8.26 -2.44 18.92
C LYS A 164 -7.26 -2.80 17.84
N LEU A 165 -7.66 -2.78 16.57
CA LEU A 165 -6.77 -3.01 15.44
C LEU A 165 -5.58 -2.04 15.48
N VAL A 166 -5.87 -0.75 15.67
CA VAL A 166 -4.82 0.26 15.72
C VAL A 166 -3.87 0.03 16.89
N SER A 167 -4.38 -0.34 18.07
CA SER A 167 -3.55 -0.73 19.21
C SER A 167 -2.69 -1.96 18.91
N ASP A 168 -3.25 -2.97 18.25
CA ASP A 168 -2.51 -4.19 17.88
C ASP A 168 -1.40 -3.89 16.85
N ILE A 169 -1.65 -2.98 15.90
CA ILE A 169 -0.66 -2.48 14.95
C ILE A 169 0.45 -1.72 15.69
N LEU A 170 0.11 -0.72 16.52
CA LEU A 170 1.08 0.08 17.28
C LEU A 170 1.93 -0.75 18.25
N THR A 171 1.36 -1.82 18.81
CA THR A 171 2.07 -2.73 19.72
C THR A 171 2.85 -3.83 18.99
N GLY A 172 2.79 -3.88 17.66
CA GLY A 172 3.44 -4.92 16.85
C GLY A 172 2.78 -6.30 16.94
N ARG A 173 1.64 -6.42 17.63
CA ARG A 173 0.84 -7.66 17.67
C ARG A 173 0.27 -8.02 16.31
N ARG A 174 0.07 -7.02 15.44
CA ARG A 174 -0.23 -7.21 14.03
C ARG A 174 0.76 -6.42 13.18
N ASN A 175 1.73 -7.13 12.60
CA ASN A 175 2.75 -6.56 11.73
C ASN A 175 2.71 -7.10 10.30
N GLY A 176 1.87 -8.09 10.01
CA GLY A 176 1.68 -8.66 8.68
C GLY A 176 0.60 -7.95 7.87
N TYR A 177 0.84 -7.84 6.56
CA TYR A 177 -0.08 -7.22 5.62
C TYR A 177 -0.17 -8.02 4.33
N SER A 178 -1.38 -8.14 3.79
CA SER A 178 -1.66 -8.83 2.54
C SER A 178 -2.53 -7.95 1.67
N MET A 179 -2.47 -8.11 0.37
CA MET A 179 -3.12 -7.22 -0.59
C MET A 179 -4.06 -7.97 -1.51
N GLY A 180 -5.06 -7.24 -2.02
CA GLY A 180 -5.98 -7.72 -3.03
C GLY A 180 -5.69 -7.05 -4.38
N ALA A 181 -5.68 -7.86 -5.44
CA ALA A 181 -5.56 -7.39 -6.80
C ALA A 181 -6.59 -8.05 -7.72
N LEU A 182 -7.18 -7.27 -8.61
CA LEU A 182 -7.82 -7.78 -9.81
C LEU A 182 -6.72 -8.16 -10.78
N VAL A 183 -6.84 -9.34 -11.38
CA VAL A 183 -5.90 -9.85 -12.38
C VAL A 183 -6.72 -10.32 -13.56
N GLN A 184 -6.49 -9.75 -14.73
CA GLN A 184 -7.23 -10.12 -15.94
C GLN A 184 -6.82 -11.50 -16.45
N ASN A 185 -5.51 -11.77 -16.46
CA ASN A 185 -4.95 -13.01 -16.97
C ASN A 185 -3.83 -13.51 -16.07
N PHE A 186 -3.73 -14.83 -15.94
CA PHE A 186 -2.55 -15.49 -15.41
C PHE A 186 -1.74 -16.06 -16.56
N VAL A 187 -0.43 -15.84 -16.55
CA VAL A 187 0.50 -16.36 -17.56
C VAL A 187 1.44 -17.37 -16.93
N CYS A 188 1.66 -18.51 -17.57
CA CYS A 188 2.59 -19.51 -17.07
C CYS A 188 4.03 -18.97 -17.09
N SER A 189 4.69 -18.99 -15.93
CA SER A 189 6.09 -18.55 -15.81
C SER A 189 7.09 -19.35 -16.67
N ASN A 190 6.75 -20.59 -17.02
CA ASN A 190 7.67 -21.47 -17.74
C ASN A 190 7.55 -21.36 -19.28
N CYS A 191 6.33 -21.42 -19.82
CA CYS A 191 6.10 -21.43 -21.27
C CYS A 191 5.46 -20.15 -21.83
N GLY A 192 5.07 -19.20 -20.97
CA GLY A 192 4.47 -17.93 -21.41
C GLY A 192 3.05 -18.03 -21.95
N GLU A 193 2.43 -19.22 -21.92
CA GLU A 193 1.03 -19.37 -22.33
C GLU A 193 0.09 -18.75 -21.28
N VAL A 194 -0.92 -18.01 -21.76
CA VAL A 194 -2.02 -17.53 -20.93
C VAL A 194 -2.82 -18.73 -20.44
N GLU A 195 -3.07 -18.76 -19.14
CA GLU A 195 -3.81 -19.84 -18.49
C GLU A 195 -5.29 -19.80 -18.86
N VAL A 196 -5.78 -20.93 -19.35
CA VAL A 196 -7.22 -21.16 -19.60
C VAL A 196 -7.64 -22.36 -18.76
N ILE A 197 -8.53 -22.16 -17.79
CA ILE A 197 -8.93 -23.18 -16.79
C ILE A 197 -9.31 -24.51 -17.45
N LYS A 198 -10.04 -24.48 -18.57
CA LYS A 198 -10.52 -25.69 -19.27
C LYS A 198 -9.45 -26.37 -20.14
N LYS A 199 -8.32 -25.71 -20.39
CA LYS A 199 -7.26 -26.19 -21.27
C LYS A 199 -5.90 -25.62 -20.80
N PRO A 200 -5.40 -26.04 -19.63
CA PRO A 200 -4.11 -25.57 -19.15
C PRO A 200 -2.99 -26.02 -20.10
N CYS A 201 -1.93 -25.22 -20.17
CA CYS A 201 -0.71 -25.64 -20.87
C CYS A 201 -0.07 -26.85 -20.18
N ARG A 202 0.87 -27.52 -20.85
CA ARG A 202 1.58 -28.69 -20.29
C ARG A 202 2.17 -28.42 -18.89
N CYS A 203 2.70 -27.22 -18.67
CA CYS A 203 3.34 -26.86 -17.41
C CYS A 203 2.31 -26.72 -16.28
N MET A 204 1.22 -25.99 -16.54
CA MET A 204 0.17 -25.75 -15.55
C MET A 204 -0.69 -26.99 -15.28
N ALA A 205 -0.79 -27.92 -16.25
CA ALA A 205 -1.43 -29.22 -16.06
C ALA A 205 -0.73 -30.09 -14.99
N MET A 206 0.57 -29.88 -14.77
CA MET A 206 1.33 -30.51 -13.68
C MET A 206 1.09 -29.84 -12.31
N GLY A 207 0.41 -28.70 -12.29
CA GLY A 207 0.12 -27.91 -11.10
C GLY A 207 1.16 -26.82 -10.82
N LYS A 208 0.70 -25.72 -10.22
CA LYS A 208 1.56 -24.66 -9.67
C LYS A 208 2.49 -25.27 -8.61
N GLY A 209 3.76 -24.87 -8.62
CA GLY A 209 4.77 -25.34 -7.67
C GLY A 209 5.56 -26.55 -8.17
N SER A 210 5.15 -27.13 -9.31
CA SER A 210 5.91 -28.18 -9.98
C SER A 210 7.20 -27.63 -10.61
N ILE A 211 8.16 -28.52 -10.84
CA ILE A 211 9.36 -28.24 -11.64
C ILE A 211 9.16 -28.83 -13.02
N VAL A 212 9.16 -27.99 -14.05
CA VAL A 212 9.05 -28.40 -15.45
C VAL A 212 10.27 -27.84 -16.19
N ASP A 213 11.00 -28.70 -16.90
CA ASP A 213 12.22 -28.34 -17.61
C ASP A 213 13.27 -27.63 -16.72
N GLY A 214 13.33 -28.02 -15.45
CA GLY A 214 14.24 -27.46 -14.45
C GLY A 214 13.81 -26.11 -13.84
N ARG A 215 12.60 -25.63 -14.14
CA ARG A 215 12.08 -24.34 -13.66
C ARG A 215 10.82 -24.49 -12.82
N LEU A 216 10.69 -23.65 -11.79
CA LEU A 216 9.47 -23.55 -10.99
C LEU A 216 8.32 -22.99 -11.80
N VAL A 217 7.20 -23.70 -11.81
CA VAL A 217 5.95 -23.28 -12.46
C VAL A 217 5.12 -22.46 -11.48
N TYR A 218 4.84 -21.21 -11.83
CA TYR A 218 3.99 -20.28 -11.09
C TYR A 218 3.24 -19.36 -12.06
N GLN A 219 2.36 -18.50 -11.54
CA GLN A 219 1.59 -17.55 -12.32
C GLN A 219 2.27 -16.18 -12.33
N LEU A 220 2.42 -15.61 -13.51
CA LEU A 220 2.67 -14.18 -13.70
C LEU A 220 1.31 -13.49 -13.81
N CYS A 221 1.05 -12.51 -12.95
CA CYS A 221 -0.16 -11.71 -12.99
C CYS A 221 -0.06 -10.67 -14.11
N ALA A 222 -1.09 -10.57 -14.96
CA ALA A 222 -1.17 -9.59 -16.05
C ALA A 222 -2.53 -8.87 -16.07
N GLY A 223 -2.51 -7.58 -16.41
CA GLY A 223 -3.68 -6.70 -16.29
C GLY A 223 -4.07 -6.50 -14.82
N VAL A 224 -3.11 -6.08 -14.01
CA VAL A 224 -3.20 -5.97 -12.56
C VAL A 224 -3.82 -4.64 -12.16
N GLN A 225 -4.75 -4.69 -11.20
CA GLN A 225 -5.23 -3.51 -10.50
C GLN A 225 -5.37 -3.82 -9.00
N PHE A 226 -4.59 -3.14 -8.17
CA PHE A 226 -4.69 -3.26 -6.73
C PHE A 226 -5.96 -2.57 -6.21
N PHE A 227 -6.70 -3.23 -5.32
CA PHE A 227 -7.99 -2.73 -4.84
C PHE A 227 -8.13 -2.66 -3.32
N GLU A 228 -7.23 -3.30 -2.55
CA GLU A 228 -7.21 -3.21 -1.09
C GLU A 228 -5.87 -3.70 -0.49
N GLN A 229 -5.69 -3.42 0.79
CA GLN A 229 -4.71 -4.08 1.65
C GLN A 229 -5.27 -4.35 3.03
N SER A 230 -4.93 -5.49 3.61
CA SER A 230 -5.43 -5.95 4.88
C SER A 230 -4.31 -6.15 5.88
N SER A 231 -4.54 -5.79 7.14
CA SER A 231 -3.74 -6.32 8.24
C SER A 231 -4.11 -7.78 8.44
N VAL A 232 -3.13 -8.69 8.39
CA VAL A 232 -3.31 -10.14 8.50
C VAL A 232 -2.28 -10.75 9.44
N GLU A 233 -2.55 -11.95 9.93
CA GLU A 233 -1.55 -12.73 10.68
C GLU A 233 -0.49 -13.32 9.74
N ASP A 234 -0.93 -13.94 8.65
CA ASP A 234 -0.08 -14.63 7.68
C ASP A 234 -0.17 -14.01 6.29
N PRO A 235 0.77 -13.13 5.90
CA PRO A 235 0.73 -12.51 4.58
C PRO A 235 1.12 -13.49 3.47
N ALA A 236 0.50 -13.33 2.30
CA ALA A 236 0.83 -14.13 1.12
C ALA A 236 2.27 -13.84 0.64
N ASP A 237 2.68 -12.57 0.62
CA ASP A 237 4.09 -12.19 0.53
C ASP A 237 4.70 -12.25 1.94
N PRO A 238 5.61 -13.20 2.23
CA PRO A 238 6.17 -13.37 3.57
C PRO A 238 7.01 -12.17 4.04
N THR A 239 7.36 -11.26 3.13
CA THR A 239 8.15 -10.07 3.42
C THR A 239 7.29 -8.80 3.49
N ALA A 240 5.96 -8.92 3.41
CA ALA A 240 5.00 -7.86 3.66
C ALA A 240 4.72 -7.72 5.17
N VAL A 241 5.80 -7.53 5.92
CA VAL A 241 5.80 -7.33 7.37
C VAL A 241 6.45 -5.98 7.69
N THR A 242 6.01 -5.31 8.75
CA THR A 242 6.62 -4.06 9.21
C THR A 242 7.03 -4.14 10.67
N ASP A 243 8.30 -3.86 10.95
CA ASP A 243 8.78 -3.67 12.33
C ASP A 243 8.71 -2.19 12.74
N SER A 244 8.26 -1.34 11.82
CA SER A 244 8.21 0.11 11.91
C SER A 244 6.76 0.57 11.94
N VAL A 245 6.12 0.40 13.09
CA VAL A 245 4.86 1.08 13.41
C VAL A 245 5.16 2.15 14.44
N ARG A 246 4.96 3.43 14.11
CA ARG A 246 5.23 4.56 15.01
C ARG A 246 4.16 5.63 14.87
#